data_AF-A0A0A2IFD3-F1
#
_entry.id   AF-A0A0A2IFD3-F1
#
_cell.length_a   1.000
_cell.length_b   1.000
_cell.length_c   1.000
_cell.angle_alpha   90.00
_cell.angle_beta   90.00
_cell.angle_gamma   90.00
#
_symmetry.space_group_name_H-M   'P 1'
#
loop_
_entity.id
_entity.type
_entity.pdbx_description
1 polymer ?
#
loop_
_entity_poly.entity_id
_entity_poly.type
_entity_poly.pdbx_seq_one_letter_code
_entity_poly.pdbx_strand_id
1 'polypeptide(L)'
;MARKQPIYDIGPFKSSTKNTDTQLNVYVSNKRFKVDLFTSSFEPSSGLLAEYLWHVQRLDPEWIPDESEVDADGEFEDPLDEMHDWILQPFLPIFYEIAPLDPSQKYTLEDCLFAEELHYTVQVVGDKLAPVYLSNTKNMKNHLIGACLPSSVDYSMFPIYHPREVQVPISADSATLPGVPQKVFIHGQPQPSFFKIVYGGSSITIDV
;
A
#
# COMPACT_ATOMS: atom_id res chain seq x y z
N MET A 1 -6.53 -22.53 14.81
CA MET A 1 -7.20 -22.55 13.50
C MET A 1 -6.31 -21.79 12.54
N ALA A 2 -6.00 -22.33 11.36
CA ALA A 2 -5.14 -21.61 10.41
C ALA A 2 -5.86 -20.33 9.95
N ARG A 3 -5.28 -19.15 10.24
CA ARG A 3 -5.76 -17.88 9.67
C ARG A 3 -5.74 -18.04 8.16
N LYS A 4 -6.91 -17.97 7.53
CA LYS A 4 -7.03 -18.03 6.07
C LYS A 4 -6.29 -16.80 5.54
N GLN A 5 -5.30 -17.00 4.69
CA GLN A 5 -4.47 -15.92 4.18
C GLN A 5 -5.36 -14.84 3.55
N PRO A 6 -5.20 -13.56 3.91
CA PRO A 6 -6.02 -12.49 3.37
C PRO A 6 -5.86 -12.42 1.86
N ILE A 7 -6.94 -12.03 1.16
CA ILE A 7 -6.94 -11.84 -0.31
C ILE A 7 -6.18 -10.58 -0.75
N TYR A 8 -5.64 -9.85 0.22
CA TYR A 8 -4.95 -8.59 0.06
C TYR A 8 -3.72 -8.54 0.96
N ASP A 9 -2.77 -7.69 0.59
CA ASP A 9 -1.61 -7.35 1.41
C ASP A 9 -1.63 -5.86 1.76
N ILE A 10 -1.25 -5.55 2.99
CA ILE A 10 -1.16 -4.17 3.49
C ILE A 10 0.12 -3.52 2.96
N GLY A 11 -0.04 -2.33 2.40
CA GLY A 11 1.02 -1.49 1.88
C GLY A 11 1.43 -0.36 2.83
N PRO A 12 2.27 0.56 2.35
CA PRO A 12 2.70 1.70 3.15
C PRO A 12 1.51 2.57 3.59
N PHE A 13 1.45 2.87 4.87
CA PHE A 13 0.54 3.84 5.46
C PHE A 13 1.15 5.25 5.44
N LYS A 14 0.31 6.27 5.32
CA LYS A 14 0.73 7.67 5.48
C LYS A 14 -0.28 8.42 6.32
N SER A 15 0.21 9.26 7.21
CA SER A 15 -0.58 10.26 7.94
C SER A 15 -0.10 11.67 7.60
N SER A 16 -1.01 12.62 7.67
CA SER A 16 -0.71 14.04 7.60
C SER A 16 -0.10 14.52 8.92
N THR A 17 0.81 15.50 8.84
CA THR A 17 1.38 16.16 10.02
C THR A 17 0.61 17.43 10.42
N LYS A 18 -0.34 17.89 9.59
CA LYS A 18 -1.11 19.11 9.83
C LYS A 18 -2.57 18.86 10.19
N ASN A 19 -3.09 17.68 9.86
CA ASN A 19 -4.44 17.26 10.19
C ASN A 19 -4.47 15.75 10.44
N THR A 20 -5.65 15.22 10.73
CA THR A 20 -5.84 13.78 10.99
C THR A 20 -6.16 12.99 9.72
N ASP A 21 -5.92 13.54 8.52
CA ASP A 21 -6.14 12.80 7.28
C ASP A 21 -5.07 11.72 7.11
N THR A 22 -5.48 10.57 6.60
CA THR A 22 -4.60 9.40 6.42
C THR A 22 -4.79 8.77 5.06
N GLN A 23 -3.83 7.92 4.66
CA GLN A 23 -3.86 7.18 3.41
C GLN A 23 -3.39 5.75 3.63
N LEU A 24 -4.25 4.82 3.22
CA LEU A 24 -3.96 3.39 3.23
C LEU A 24 -3.62 2.97 1.80
N ASN A 25 -2.64 2.08 1.68
CA ASN A 25 -2.32 1.42 0.43
C ASN A 25 -2.53 -0.07 0.62
N VAL A 26 -3.28 -0.70 -0.28
CA VAL A 26 -3.62 -2.12 -0.20
C VAL A 26 -3.35 -2.75 -1.56
N TYR A 27 -2.79 -3.94 -1.57
CA TYR A 27 -2.53 -4.69 -2.80
C TYR A 27 -3.51 -5.85 -2.90
N VAL A 28 -4.07 -6.06 -4.08
CA VAL A 28 -5.00 -7.17 -4.36
C VAL A 28 -4.65 -7.71 -5.74
N SER A 29 -4.23 -8.97 -5.83
CA SER A 29 -3.71 -9.53 -7.09
C SER A 29 -2.60 -8.63 -7.65
N ASN A 30 -2.69 -8.18 -8.90
CA ASN A 30 -1.75 -7.26 -9.54
C ASN A 30 -2.20 -5.78 -9.50
N LYS A 31 -3.08 -5.41 -8.57
CA LYS A 31 -3.63 -4.05 -8.46
C LYS A 31 -3.26 -3.40 -7.13
N ARG A 32 -3.12 -2.08 -7.16
CA ARG A 32 -2.97 -1.25 -5.97
C ARG A 32 -4.25 -0.48 -5.72
N PHE A 33 -4.71 -0.50 -4.49
CA PHE A 33 -5.77 0.36 -3.98
C PHE A 33 -5.13 1.46 -3.15
N LYS A 34 -5.37 2.70 -3.55
CA LYS A 34 -5.02 3.88 -2.77
C LYS A 34 -6.30 4.39 -2.13
N VAL A 35 -6.37 4.40 -0.80
CA VAL A 35 -7.56 4.83 -0.06
C VAL A 35 -7.20 6.06 0.75
N ASP A 36 -7.72 7.22 0.33
CA ASP A 36 -7.57 8.46 1.10
C ASP A 36 -8.72 8.57 2.11
N LEU A 37 -8.37 8.75 3.38
CA LEU A 37 -9.31 8.91 4.49
C LEU A 37 -9.23 10.36 4.96
N PHE A 38 -10.29 11.12 4.66
CA PHE A 38 -10.40 12.50 5.10
C PHE A 38 -11.25 12.55 6.35
N THR A 39 -10.79 13.27 7.39
CA THR A 39 -11.55 13.44 8.63
C THR A 39 -12.93 14.02 8.37
N SER A 40 -13.03 14.94 7.41
CA SER A 40 -14.29 15.54 6.96
C SER A 40 -15.31 14.52 6.42
N SER A 41 -14.85 13.36 5.93
CA SER A 41 -15.75 12.32 5.42
C SER A 41 -16.46 11.55 6.53
N PHE A 42 -15.97 11.65 7.78
CA PHE A 42 -16.56 11.02 8.96
C PHE A 42 -17.47 11.97 9.76
N GLU A 43 -17.36 13.29 9.56
CA GLU A 43 -18.18 14.31 10.23
C GLU A 43 -19.70 14.05 10.25
N PRO A 44 -20.32 13.45 9.21
CA PRO A 44 -21.75 13.14 9.25
C PRO A 44 -22.17 12.16 10.37
N SER A 45 -21.24 11.39 10.94
CA SER A 45 -21.50 10.47 12.05
C SER A 45 -20.50 10.70 13.17
N SER A 46 -20.96 11.23 14.31
CA SER A 46 -20.12 11.44 15.49
C SER A 46 -19.48 10.15 16.04
N GLY A 47 -20.16 9.00 15.92
CA GLY A 47 -19.64 7.70 16.37
C GLY A 47 -18.44 7.26 15.53
N LEU A 48 -18.64 7.12 14.21
CA LEU A 48 -17.58 6.78 13.27
C LEU A 48 -16.43 7.80 13.23
N LEU A 49 -16.70 9.09 13.44
CA LEU A 49 -15.65 10.10 13.58
C LEU A 49 -14.81 9.85 14.84
N ALA A 50 -15.44 9.57 15.97
CA ALA A 50 -14.71 9.27 17.21
C ALA A 50 -13.87 7.99 17.07
N GLU A 51 -14.43 6.95 16.43
CA GLU A 51 -13.72 5.70 16.14
C GLU A 51 -12.53 5.92 15.19
N TYR A 52 -12.70 6.70 14.12
CA TYR A 52 -11.62 7.09 13.22
C TYR A 52 -10.49 7.82 13.96
N LEU A 53 -10.83 8.86 14.73
CA LEU A 53 -9.84 9.64 15.47
C LEU A 53 -9.13 8.80 16.54
N TRP A 54 -9.83 7.86 17.16
CA TRP A 54 -9.24 6.91 18.09
C TRP A 54 -8.19 6.02 17.39
N HIS A 55 -8.48 5.47 16.21
CA HIS A 55 -7.48 4.73 15.43
C HIS A 55 -6.28 5.60 15.05
N VAL A 56 -6.52 6.82 14.55
CA VAL A 56 -5.44 7.74 14.17
C VAL A 56 -4.52 8.06 15.36
N GLN A 57 -5.09 8.25 16.55
CA GLN A 57 -4.32 8.52 17.76
C GLN A 57 -3.39 7.36 18.15
N ARG A 58 -3.84 6.10 18.00
CA ARG A 58 -3.03 4.91 18.33
C ARG A 58 -1.90 4.64 17.35
N LEU A 59 -1.92 5.31 16.20
CA LEU A 59 -0.86 5.28 15.20
C LEU A 59 0.21 6.36 15.42
N ASP A 60 0.03 7.22 16.42
CA ASP A 60 1.04 8.18 16.79
C ASP A 60 2.28 7.46 17.36
N PRO A 61 3.51 7.77 16.90
CA PRO A 61 4.74 7.16 17.42
C PRO A 61 4.95 7.34 18.94
N GLU A 62 4.32 8.34 19.54
CA GLU A 62 4.37 8.62 20.98
C GLU A 62 3.26 7.91 21.77
N TRP A 63 2.33 7.24 21.09
CA TRP A 63 1.27 6.48 21.74
C TRP A 63 1.85 5.26 22.46
N ILE A 64 1.33 5.02 23.67
CA ILE A 64 1.69 3.88 24.51
C ILE A 64 0.39 3.19 24.90
N PRO A 65 0.26 1.86 24.72
CA PRO A 65 -0.91 1.11 25.12
C PRO A 65 -1.12 1.19 26.64
N ASP A 66 -2.38 1.36 27.05
CA ASP A 66 -2.76 1.24 28.46
C ASP A 66 -2.70 -0.23 28.92
N GLU A 67 -2.53 -0.45 30.23
CA GLU A 67 -2.48 -1.82 30.81
C GLU A 67 -3.72 -2.67 30.49
N SER A 68 -4.86 -2.04 30.16
CA SER A 68 -6.09 -2.73 29.75
C SER A 68 -6.11 -3.18 28.30
N GLU A 69 -5.24 -2.65 27.44
CA GLU A 69 -5.13 -3.01 26.02
C GLU A 69 -4.08 -4.09 25.77
N VAL A 70 -3.25 -4.35 26.77
CA VAL A 70 -2.25 -5.42 26.76
C VAL A 70 -2.89 -6.69 27.29
N ASP A 71 -2.76 -7.78 26.54
CA ASP A 71 -3.27 -9.08 26.94
C ASP A 71 -2.44 -9.72 28.06
N ALA A 72 -2.87 -10.90 28.52
CA ALA A 72 -2.22 -11.62 29.62
C ALA A 72 -0.77 -12.03 29.30
N ASP A 73 -0.39 -12.08 28.03
CA ASP A 73 0.94 -12.46 27.55
C ASP A 73 1.83 -11.22 27.30
N GLY A 74 1.30 -10.02 27.52
CA GLY A 74 2.04 -8.78 27.31
C GLY A 74 1.99 -8.28 25.86
N GLU A 75 1.15 -8.88 25.02
CA GLU A 75 0.98 -8.51 23.62
C GLU A 75 -0.27 -7.61 23.46
N PHE A 76 -0.22 -6.70 22.50
CA PHE A 76 -1.38 -5.92 22.09
C PHE A 76 -1.48 -6.00 20.56
N GLU A 77 -2.69 -5.87 20.03
CA GLU A 77 -2.91 -5.94 18.60
C GLU A 77 -2.28 -4.71 17.91
N ASP A 78 -1.66 -4.90 16.74
CA ASP A 78 -1.00 -3.81 16.02
C ASP A 78 -2.09 -2.77 15.64
N PRO A 79 -2.00 -1.51 16.13
CA PRO A 79 -3.00 -0.49 15.84
C PRO A 79 -3.19 -0.24 14.35
N LEU A 80 -2.16 -0.50 13.55
CA LEU A 80 -2.24 -0.41 12.11
C LEU A 80 -3.09 -1.53 11.54
N ASP A 81 -2.91 -2.77 11.99
CA ASP A 81 -3.74 -3.89 11.55
C ASP A 81 -5.21 -3.68 11.94
N GLU A 82 -5.49 -3.19 13.15
CA GLU A 82 -6.86 -2.89 13.59
C GLU A 82 -7.53 -1.83 12.71
N MET A 83 -6.82 -0.75 12.39
CA MET A 83 -7.34 0.30 11.51
C MET A 83 -7.63 -0.25 10.10
N HIS A 84 -6.74 -1.10 9.57
CA HIS A 84 -6.95 -1.74 8.27
C HIS A 84 -8.16 -2.66 8.30
N ASP A 85 -8.29 -3.52 9.30
CA ASP A 85 -9.41 -4.45 9.41
C ASP A 85 -10.74 -3.70 9.50
N TRP A 86 -10.79 -2.58 10.23
CA TRP A 86 -11.97 -1.73 10.33
C TRP A 86 -12.31 -1.02 9.01
N ILE A 87 -11.36 -0.29 8.42
CA ILE A 87 -11.60 0.51 7.20
C ILE A 87 -11.86 -0.38 5.98
N LEU A 88 -11.24 -1.56 5.90
CA LEU A 88 -11.29 -2.41 4.70
C LEU A 88 -12.48 -3.39 4.69
N GLN A 89 -13.22 -3.57 5.80
CA GLN A 89 -14.47 -4.36 5.80
C GLN A 89 -15.38 -4.04 4.59
N PRO A 90 -15.73 -2.77 4.31
CA PRO A 90 -16.61 -2.45 3.19
C PRO A 90 -15.96 -2.64 1.80
N PHE A 91 -14.63 -2.81 1.72
CA PHE A 91 -13.91 -3.07 0.46
C PHE A 91 -13.84 -4.56 0.11
N LEU A 92 -14.05 -5.46 1.07
CA LEU A 92 -13.95 -6.91 0.83
C LEU A 92 -14.76 -7.39 -0.39
N PRO A 93 -16.04 -6.96 -0.61
CA PRO A 93 -16.78 -7.36 -1.80
C PRO A 93 -16.08 -6.96 -3.10
N ILE A 94 -15.49 -5.75 -3.15
CA ILE A 94 -14.75 -5.24 -4.31
C ILE A 94 -13.50 -6.09 -4.54
N PHE A 95 -12.78 -6.44 -3.47
CA PHE A 95 -11.58 -7.26 -3.57
C PHE A 95 -11.87 -8.66 -4.11
N TYR A 96 -13.00 -9.27 -3.73
CA TYR A 96 -13.42 -10.57 -4.27
C TYR A 96 -13.81 -10.56 -5.75
N GLU A 97 -14.16 -9.40 -6.31
CA GLU A 97 -14.42 -9.25 -7.75
C GLU A 97 -13.14 -9.18 -8.59
N ILE A 98 -11.99 -8.89 -7.96
CA ILE A 98 -10.70 -8.86 -8.65
C ILE A 98 -10.25 -10.28 -8.98
N ALA A 99 -9.86 -10.49 -10.24
CA ALA A 99 -9.31 -11.76 -10.68
C ALA A 99 -8.07 -12.14 -9.83
N PRO A 100 -8.02 -13.37 -9.30
CA PRO A 100 -6.86 -13.85 -8.55
C PRO A 100 -5.57 -13.74 -9.36
N LEU A 101 -4.45 -13.62 -8.65
CA LEU A 101 -3.13 -13.60 -9.26
C LEU A 101 -2.89 -14.92 -10.02
N ASP A 102 -2.52 -14.84 -11.30
CA ASP A 102 -2.18 -16.03 -12.09
C ASP A 102 -0.76 -16.48 -11.75
N PRO A 103 -0.55 -17.64 -11.08
CA PRO A 103 0.79 -18.12 -10.72
C PRO A 103 1.62 -18.59 -11.92
N SER A 104 0.99 -18.81 -13.08
CA SER A 104 1.67 -19.22 -14.31
C SER A 104 2.24 -18.04 -15.09
N GLN A 105 1.75 -16.83 -14.81
CA GLN A 105 2.24 -15.61 -15.43
C GLN A 105 3.62 -15.24 -14.89
N LYS A 106 4.51 -14.81 -15.79
CA LYS A 106 5.81 -14.23 -15.43
C LYS A 106 5.65 -12.74 -15.19
N TYR A 107 5.65 -12.34 -13.93
CA TYR A 107 5.57 -10.94 -13.56
C TYR A 107 6.94 -10.30 -13.54
N THR A 108 6.93 -9.01 -13.83
CA THR A 108 8.10 -8.18 -14.01
C THR A 108 8.10 -7.05 -13.00
N LEU A 109 9.23 -6.37 -12.88
CA LEU A 109 9.34 -5.18 -12.06
C LEU A 109 8.39 -4.08 -12.56
N GLU A 110 8.06 -4.06 -13.85
CA GLU A 110 7.03 -3.15 -14.39
C GLU A 110 5.66 -3.40 -13.76
N ASP A 111 5.25 -4.67 -13.65
CA ASP A 111 3.94 -5.05 -13.12
C ASP A 111 3.77 -4.65 -11.65
N CYS A 112 4.87 -4.61 -10.88
CA CYS A 112 4.87 -4.15 -9.49
C CYS A 112 4.89 -2.61 -9.38
N LEU A 113 5.83 -1.95 -10.08
CA LEU A 113 6.07 -0.51 -9.91
C LEU A 113 4.99 0.35 -10.59
N PHE A 114 4.39 -0.17 -11.65
CA PHE A 114 3.37 0.53 -12.44
C PHE A 114 2.05 -0.24 -12.45
N ALA A 115 1.77 -0.98 -11.37
CA ALA A 115 0.49 -1.63 -11.15
C ALA A 115 -0.66 -0.63 -11.34
N GLU A 116 -1.78 -1.11 -11.91
CA GLU A 116 -3.00 -0.31 -11.99
C GLU A 116 -3.39 0.14 -10.58
N GLU A 117 -3.45 1.45 -10.37
CA GLU A 117 -3.87 2.05 -9.11
C GLU A 117 -5.34 2.44 -9.22
N LEU A 118 -6.14 1.94 -8.30
CA LEU A 118 -7.54 2.27 -8.11
C LEU A 118 -7.64 3.19 -6.89
N HIS A 119 -8.07 4.43 -7.12
CA HIS A 119 -8.13 5.45 -6.09
C HIS A 119 -9.54 5.54 -5.52
N TYR A 120 -9.63 5.37 -4.21
CA TYR A 120 -10.85 5.43 -3.43
C TYR A 120 -10.73 6.43 -2.29
N THR A 121 -11.89 6.82 -1.78
CA THR A 121 -12.05 7.36 -0.43
C THR A 121 -13.14 6.59 0.30
N VAL A 122 -13.39 6.93 1.56
CA VAL A 122 -14.47 6.37 2.37
C VAL A 122 -15.43 7.49 2.73
N GLN A 123 -16.73 7.23 2.62
CA GLN A 123 -17.78 8.13 3.09
C GLN A 123 -18.69 7.44 4.08
N VAL A 124 -19.29 8.24 4.95
CA VAL A 124 -20.36 7.80 5.84
C VAL A 124 -21.70 7.86 5.12
N VAL A 125 -22.38 6.72 5.02
CA VAL A 125 -23.75 6.61 4.49
C VAL A 125 -24.65 6.02 5.57
N GLY A 126 -25.42 6.88 6.24
CA GLY A 126 -26.09 6.51 7.48
C GLY A 126 -25.07 6.27 8.59
N ASP A 127 -25.11 5.09 9.22
CA ASP A 127 -24.17 4.70 10.28
C ASP A 127 -23.12 3.68 9.78
N LYS A 128 -22.76 3.72 8.49
CA LYS A 128 -21.85 2.76 7.87
C LYS A 128 -20.82 3.43 6.97
N LEU A 129 -19.64 2.82 6.91
CA LEU A 129 -18.60 3.16 5.96
C LEU A 129 -18.94 2.60 4.57
N ALA A 130 -18.78 3.43 3.54
CA ALA A 130 -18.96 3.05 2.15
C ALA A 130 -17.73 3.49 1.33
N PRO A 131 -17.18 2.60 0.49
CA PRO A 131 -16.07 2.94 -0.37
C PRO A 131 -16.58 3.75 -1.56
N VAL A 132 -15.91 4.84 -1.89
CA VAL A 132 -16.26 5.71 -3.02
C VAL A 132 -15.11 5.72 -4.01
N TYR A 133 -15.38 5.23 -5.21
CA TYR A 133 -14.41 5.23 -6.31
C TYR A 133 -14.22 6.67 -6.81
N LEU A 134 -12.96 7.10 -6.88
CA LEU A 134 -12.58 8.44 -7.35
C LEU A 134 -12.02 8.39 -8.76
N SER A 135 -11.01 7.56 -9.00
CA SER A 135 -10.32 7.48 -10.29
C SER A 135 -9.42 6.25 -10.40
N ASN A 136 -8.80 6.04 -11.57
CA ASN A 136 -7.72 5.07 -11.73
C ASN A 136 -6.58 5.64 -12.55
N THR A 137 -5.41 5.02 -12.43
CA THR A 137 -4.20 5.39 -13.19
C THR A 137 -4.09 4.66 -14.52
N LYS A 138 -5.15 4.02 -15.03
CA LYS A 138 -5.11 3.17 -16.23
C LYS A 138 -4.51 3.84 -17.48
N ASN A 139 -4.37 5.18 -17.47
CA ASN A 139 -3.68 5.97 -18.50
C ASN A 139 -2.75 7.07 -17.94
N MET A 140 -2.48 7.09 -16.62
CA MET A 140 -1.56 8.09 -16.03
C MET A 140 -0.12 7.58 -16.10
N LYS A 141 0.67 8.17 -16.99
CA LYS A 141 2.11 7.85 -17.18
C LYS A 141 3.02 8.21 -15.99
N ASN A 142 2.48 8.71 -14.88
CA ASN A 142 3.26 9.47 -13.92
C ASN A 142 3.12 8.96 -12.49
N HIS A 143 3.69 7.79 -12.22
CA HIS A 143 4.43 7.62 -10.97
C HIS A 143 5.90 7.65 -11.35
N LEU A 144 6.53 8.82 -11.25
CA LEU A 144 7.98 8.95 -11.42
C LEU A 144 8.65 8.18 -10.27
N ILE A 145 8.86 6.89 -10.46
CA ILE A 145 9.66 6.06 -9.58
C ILE A 145 11.11 6.17 -10.04
N GLY A 146 11.96 6.73 -9.18
CA GLY A 146 13.38 6.88 -9.43
C GLY A 146 13.88 8.33 -9.32
N ALA A 147 15.10 8.55 -9.80
CA ALA A 147 15.75 9.84 -9.87
C ALA A 147 16.18 10.14 -11.30
N CYS A 148 16.11 11.40 -11.71
CA CYS A 148 16.73 11.82 -12.96
C CYS A 148 18.25 11.78 -12.79
N LEU A 149 18.91 10.94 -13.59
CA LEU A 149 20.36 10.85 -13.59
C LEU A 149 20.98 12.07 -14.30
N PRO A 150 22.02 12.71 -13.73
CA PRO A 150 22.74 13.79 -14.38
C PRO A 150 23.31 13.39 -15.75
N SER A 151 23.00 14.15 -16.80
CA SER A 151 23.52 13.89 -18.16
C SER A 151 25.04 14.05 -18.30
N SER A 152 25.72 14.65 -17.31
CA SER A 152 27.15 14.92 -17.30
C SER A 152 28.02 13.75 -16.83
N VAL A 153 27.42 12.66 -16.34
CA VAL A 153 28.13 11.48 -15.84
C VAL A 153 28.07 10.37 -16.89
N ASP A 154 29.20 9.70 -17.11
CA ASP A 154 29.24 8.49 -17.95
C ASP A 154 28.75 7.27 -17.16
N TYR A 155 27.62 6.71 -17.60
CA TYR A 155 26.99 5.54 -17.00
C TYR A 155 27.28 4.24 -17.76
N SER A 156 28.15 4.25 -18.77
CA SER A 156 28.43 3.08 -19.63
C SER A 156 28.95 1.85 -18.87
N MET A 157 29.53 2.04 -17.68
CA MET A 157 30.00 0.96 -16.81
C MET A 157 28.87 0.26 -16.04
N PHE A 158 27.67 0.85 -15.97
CA PHE A 158 26.53 0.27 -15.27
C PHE A 158 25.56 -0.36 -16.26
N PRO A 159 25.19 -1.65 -16.08
CA PRO A 159 24.17 -2.24 -16.92
C PRO A 159 22.81 -1.59 -16.64
N ILE A 160 22.10 -1.26 -17.71
CA ILE A 160 20.77 -0.66 -17.66
C ILE A 160 19.78 -1.71 -18.15
N TYR A 161 18.73 -1.94 -17.37
CA TYR A 161 17.68 -2.91 -17.68
C TYR A 161 16.33 -2.18 -17.75
N HIS A 162 15.51 -2.56 -18.72
CA HIS A 162 14.12 -2.11 -18.73
C HIS A 162 13.35 -2.85 -17.62
N PRO A 163 12.39 -2.23 -16.90
CA PRO A 163 11.64 -2.91 -15.83
C PRO A 163 10.96 -4.23 -16.27
N ARG A 164 10.55 -4.34 -17.54
CA ARG A 164 10.01 -5.57 -18.16
C ARG A 164 11.02 -6.73 -18.25
N GLU A 165 12.31 -6.45 -18.26
CA GLU A 165 13.38 -7.45 -18.37
C GLU A 165 13.75 -8.05 -17.00
N VAL A 166 13.26 -7.43 -15.92
CA VAL A 166 13.53 -7.80 -14.55
C VAL A 166 12.33 -8.56 -14.00
N GLN A 167 12.50 -9.83 -13.69
CA GLN A 167 11.43 -10.70 -13.18
C GLN A 167 11.31 -10.56 -11.66
N VAL A 168 10.07 -10.61 -11.17
CA VAL A 168 9.76 -10.61 -9.73
C VAL A 168 9.36 -12.03 -9.33
N PRO A 169 10.02 -12.63 -8.32
CA PRO A 169 9.60 -13.93 -7.81
C PRO A 169 8.28 -13.78 -7.06
N ILE A 170 7.35 -14.69 -7.33
CA ILE A 170 6.08 -14.79 -6.62
C ILE A 170 6.05 -16.14 -5.94
N SER A 171 5.72 -16.14 -4.66
CA SER A 171 5.54 -17.37 -3.91
C SER A 171 4.21 -18.03 -4.28
N ALA A 172 4.15 -19.36 -4.27
CA ALA A 172 2.95 -20.10 -4.68
C ALA A 172 1.72 -19.84 -3.79
N ASP A 173 1.95 -19.34 -2.57
CA ASP A 173 0.95 -18.93 -1.58
C ASP A 173 0.63 -17.43 -1.62
N SER A 174 1.27 -16.67 -2.51
CA SER A 174 1.07 -15.22 -2.59
C SER A 174 -0.25 -14.87 -3.29
N ALA A 175 -1.09 -14.07 -2.63
CA ALA A 175 -2.35 -13.59 -3.20
C ALA A 175 -2.18 -12.30 -4.02
N THR A 176 -1.04 -11.60 -3.89
CA THR A 176 -0.83 -10.27 -4.46
C THR A 176 0.61 -10.09 -4.97
N LEU A 177 0.81 -9.11 -5.86
CA LEU A 177 2.16 -8.64 -6.18
C LEU A 177 2.68 -7.73 -5.08
N PRO A 178 3.97 -7.85 -4.71
CA PRO A 178 4.56 -6.93 -3.75
C PRO A 178 4.57 -5.50 -4.34
N GLY A 179 4.14 -4.52 -3.55
CA GLY A 179 4.19 -3.12 -3.96
C GLY A 179 5.61 -2.64 -4.31
N VAL A 180 6.60 -3.10 -3.54
CA VAL A 180 8.02 -2.91 -3.84
C VAL A 180 8.75 -4.24 -3.62
N PRO A 181 9.12 -4.97 -4.69
CA PRO A 181 9.81 -6.24 -4.55
C PRO A 181 11.21 -6.03 -3.97
N GLN A 182 11.60 -6.82 -2.96
CA GLN A 182 12.95 -6.73 -2.37
C GLN A 182 13.99 -7.51 -3.17
N LYS A 183 13.57 -8.59 -3.83
CA LYS A 183 14.42 -9.48 -4.63
C LYS A 183 13.87 -9.58 -6.04
N VAL A 184 14.75 -9.56 -7.02
CA VAL A 184 14.42 -9.62 -8.45
C VAL A 184 15.41 -10.51 -9.21
N PHE A 185 15.00 -11.00 -10.37
CA PHE A 185 15.82 -11.83 -11.25
C PHE A 185 16.05 -11.12 -12.57
N ILE A 186 17.31 -11.00 -12.96
CA ILE A 186 17.72 -10.41 -14.23
C ILE A 186 18.10 -11.57 -15.16
N HIS A 187 17.55 -11.59 -16.37
CA HIS A 187 17.86 -12.65 -17.32
C HIS A 187 19.37 -12.72 -17.61
N GLY A 188 19.94 -13.94 -17.58
CA GLY A 188 21.38 -14.16 -17.76
C GLY A 188 22.22 -14.02 -16.49
N GLN A 189 21.64 -13.59 -15.36
CA GLN A 189 22.32 -13.62 -14.06
C GLN A 189 21.97 -14.90 -13.28
N PRO A 190 22.97 -15.58 -12.69
CA PRO A 190 22.76 -16.85 -11.99
C PRO A 190 22.15 -16.67 -10.59
N GLN A 191 22.22 -15.47 -10.00
CA GLN A 191 21.77 -15.19 -8.64
C GLN A 191 20.72 -14.07 -8.64
N PRO A 192 19.78 -14.09 -7.67
CA PRO A 192 18.84 -12.99 -7.48
C PRO A 192 19.59 -11.71 -7.09
N SER A 193 19.09 -10.58 -7.59
CA SER A 193 19.54 -9.24 -7.21
C SER A 193 18.60 -8.63 -6.19
N PHE A 194 19.12 -7.73 -5.35
CA PHE A 194 18.30 -6.90 -4.46
C PHE A 194 17.85 -5.64 -5.19
N PHE A 195 16.57 -5.33 -5.08
CA PHE A 195 16.02 -4.11 -5.64
C PHE A 195 15.86 -3.04 -4.56
N LYS A 196 16.30 -1.82 -4.86
CA LYS A 196 16.15 -0.66 -4.00
C LYS A 196 15.74 0.54 -4.84
N ILE A 197 14.64 1.17 -4.47
CA ILE A 197 14.21 2.43 -5.08
C ILE A 197 15.09 3.55 -4.52
N VAL A 198 15.65 4.36 -5.43
CA VAL A 198 16.33 5.61 -5.08
C VAL A 198 15.43 6.75 -5.53
N TYR A 199 14.90 7.50 -4.59
CA TYR A 199 14.13 8.70 -4.87
C TYR A 199 15.08 9.87 -5.16
N GLY A 200 14.72 10.73 -6.11
CA GLY A 200 15.42 11.99 -6.29
C GLY A 200 15.32 12.82 -5.01
N GLY A 201 16.45 13.34 -4.52
CA GLY A 201 16.50 14.25 -3.38
C GLY A 201 15.91 15.61 -3.73
N SER A 202 14.60 15.68 -3.97
CA SER A 202 13.81 16.86 -3.65
C SER A 202 13.39 16.69 -2.21
N SER A 203 13.57 17.71 -1.37
CA SER A 203 12.81 17.85 -0.13
C SER A 203 11.35 17.58 -0.46
N ILE A 204 10.86 16.38 -0.14
CA ILE A 204 9.43 16.16 -0.04
C ILE A 204 9.05 16.84 1.27
N THR A 205 9.03 18.17 1.23
CA THR A 205 8.10 18.90 2.07
C THR A 205 6.75 18.44 1.56
N ILE A 206 6.17 17.46 2.24
CA ILE A 206 4.74 17.24 2.16
C ILE A 206 4.15 18.47 2.86
N ASP A 207 3.97 19.54 2.11
CA ASP A 207 2.97 20.52 2.48
C ASP A 207 1.61 19.89 2.17
N VAL A 208 1.12 19.10 3.12
CA VAL A 208 -0.32 18.95 3.34
C VAL A 208 -0.58 19.71 4.62
#